data_AF-A0A2I0K2G9-F1
#
_entry.id   AF-A0A2I0K2G9-F1
#
_cell.length_a   1.000
_cell.length_b   1.000
_cell.length_c   1.000
_cell.angle_alpha   90.00
_cell.angle_beta   90.00
_cell.angle_gamma   90.00
#
_symmetry.space_group_name_H-M   'P 1'
#
loop_
_entity.id
_entity.type
_entity.pdbx_description
1 polymer ?
#
loop_
_entity_poly.entity_id
_entity_poly.type
_entity_poly.pdbx_seq_one_letter_code
_entity_poly.pdbx_strand_id
1 'polypeptide(L)'
;YETEATFFDEGVRTAKQKQLEEKLLQLVQPAFQAMLGHIRSGTLDKFKEAFDKALNGGEAFSSAASSSTQTYMALFDEGCADAVIKQVEWDTSKVRDKLRRDIDAHITSVRTAKLSEVTKTYEGKLNEALSGPVEALLDEANSGTWPAIRKLLQRETELAVSGFSSALSGFDMDEETKEKMLTSLMDFARGIVEAKAREEAGRVLIRMKDRFATLFSRDPDSMPRVWTGKEDIRAITKTARSA
;
A
#
# COMPACT_ATOMS: atom_id res chain seq x y z
N TYR A 1 -14.75 33.89 50.83
CA TYR A 1 -16.22 33.84 50.70
C TYR A 1 -16.86 33.33 51.99
N GLU A 2 -16.59 32.09 52.40
CA GLU A 2 -17.24 31.51 53.59
C GLU A 2 -17.02 32.30 54.88
N THR A 3 -15.81 32.82 55.12
CA THR A 3 -15.46 33.63 56.29
C THR A 3 -16.22 34.96 56.34
N GLU A 4 -16.30 35.66 55.21
CA GLU A 4 -16.90 37.01 55.11
C GLU A 4 -18.44 36.97 55.02
N ALA A 5 -19.00 35.89 54.48
CA ALA A 5 -20.45 35.75 54.28
C ALA A 5 -21.19 35.17 55.51
N THR A 6 -20.50 34.92 56.62
CA THR A 6 -21.05 34.29 57.83
C THR A 6 -22.20 35.05 58.49
N PHE A 7 -22.26 36.37 58.34
CA PHE A 7 -23.27 37.22 58.96
C PHE A 7 -24.56 37.41 58.12
N PHE A 8 -24.61 36.84 56.92
CA PHE A 8 -25.76 36.96 56.03
C PHE A 8 -26.73 35.78 56.20
N ASP A 9 -27.96 35.98 55.73
CA ASP A 9 -28.97 34.93 55.63
C ASP A 9 -28.42 33.71 54.87
N GLU A 10 -28.70 32.51 55.39
CA GLU A 10 -28.17 31.26 54.86
C GLU A 10 -28.63 30.98 53.43
N GLY A 11 -29.88 31.32 53.09
CA GLY A 11 -30.42 31.19 51.74
C GLY A 11 -29.71 32.13 50.77
N VAL A 12 -29.49 33.38 51.16
CA VAL A 12 -28.75 34.38 50.37
C VAL A 12 -27.29 33.96 50.18
N ARG A 13 -26.63 33.49 51.24
CA ARG A 13 -25.24 32.99 51.20
C ARG A 13 -25.13 31.81 50.24
N THR A 14 -25.99 30.80 50.35
CA THR A 14 -25.95 29.62 49.49
C THR A 14 -26.19 29.99 48.02
N ALA A 15 -27.12 30.91 47.75
CA ALA A 15 -27.38 31.38 46.39
C ALA A 15 -26.19 32.14 45.79
N LYS A 16 -25.54 33.01 46.58
CA LYS A 16 -24.36 33.76 46.14
C LYS A 16 -23.12 32.88 45.99
N GLN A 17 -22.98 31.84 46.81
CA GLN A 17 -21.94 30.82 46.65
C GLN A 17 -22.10 30.07 45.32
N LYS A 18 -23.30 29.57 45.02
CA LYS A 18 -23.57 28.91 43.73
C LYS A 18 -23.31 29.85 42.53
N GLN A 19 -23.73 31.11 42.64
CA GLN A 19 -23.46 32.10 41.59
C GLN A 19 -21.96 32.34 41.37
N LEU A 20 -21.16 32.33 42.45
CA LEU A 20 -19.72 32.47 42.38
C LEU A 20 -19.09 31.23 41.72
N GLU A 21 -19.50 30.03 42.13
CA GLU A 21 -19.04 28.75 41.54
C GLU A 21 -19.33 28.69 40.04
N GLU A 22 -20.56 28.99 39.61
CA GLU A 22 -20.94 29.02 38.19
C GLU A 22 -20.08 29.99 37.37
N LYS A 23 -19.80 31.18 37.89
CA LYS A 23 -18.96 32.17 37.20
C LYS A 23 -17.49 31.74 37.11
N LEU A 24 -16.96 31.14 38.17
CA LEU A 24 -15.60 30.59 38.16
C LEU A 24 -15.49 29.46 37.13
N LEU A 25 -16.51 28.59 37.05
CA LEU A 25 -16.56 27.52 36.06
C LEU A 25 -16.59 28.07 34.62
N GLN A 26 -17.42 29.08 34.35
CA GLN A 26 -17.44 29.75 33.04
C GLN A 26 -16.08 30.35 32.66
N LEU A 27 -15.32 30.85 33.64
CA LEU A 27 -14.00 31.43 33.41
C LEU A 27 -12.92 30.36 33.16
N VAL A 28 -13.01 29.21 33.82
CA VAL A 28 -12.04 28.11 33.70
C VAL A 28 -12.34 27.21 32.50
N GLN A 29 -13.60 27.15 32.04
CA GLN A 29 -14.04 26.29 30.94
C GLN A 29 -13.19 26.40 29.66
N PRO A 30 -12.83 27.60 29.14
CA PRO A 30 -12.04 27.70 27.93
C PRO A 30 -10.61 27.15 28.10
N ALA A 31 -10.02 27.34 29.29
CA ALA A 31 -8.70 26.82 29.61
C ALA A 31 -8.70 25.29 29.67
N PHE A 32 -9.74 24.69 30.26
CA PHE A 32 -9.94 23.25 30.28
C PHE A 32 -10.09 22.68 28.85
N GLN A 33 -10.91 23.32 28.01
CA GLN A 33 -11.08 22.90 26.61
C GLN A 33 -9.77 23.01 25.80
N ALA A 34 -8.99 24.06 26.01
CA ALA A 34 -7.67 24.22 25.39
C ALA A 34 -6.70 23.11 25.84
N MET A 35 -6.68 22.79 27.13
CA MET A 35 -5.86 21.71 27.69
C MET A 35 -6.22 20.35 27.08
N LEU A 36 -7.52 20.02 26.99
CA LEU A 36 -7.99 18.80 26.31
C LEU A 36 -7.57 18.77 24.83
N GLY A 37 -7.61 19.93 24.16
CA GLY A 37 -7.12 20.08 22.79
C GLY A 37 -5.65 19.71 22.66
N HIS A 38 -4.80 20.19 23.59
CA HIS A 38 -3.37 19.91 23.63
C HIS A 38 -3.06 18.45 23.96
N ILE A 39 -3.74 17.87 24.96
CA ILE A 39 -3.60 16.45 25.31
C ILE A 39 -3.93 15.60 24.09
N ARG A 40 -5.04 15.89 23.41
CA ARG A 40 -5.45 15.18 22.19
C ARG A 40 -4.40 15.24 21.08
N SER A 41 -3.91 16.43 20.74
CA SER A 41 -2.90 16.58 19.69
C SER A 41 -1.60 15.86 20.05
N GLY A 42 -1.12 16.04 21.29
CA GLY A 42 0.11 15.43 21.76
C GLY A 42 0.03 13.90 21.79
N THR A 43 -1.12 13.34 22.21
CA THR A 43 -1.35 11.90 22.18
C THR A 43 -1.40 11.36 20.76
N LEU A 44 -2.07 12.06 19.84
CA LEU A 44 -2.15 11.65 18.44
C LEU A 44 -0.76 11.63 17.77
N ASP A 45 0.07 12.63 18.04
CA ASP A 45 1.41 12.69 17.45
C ASP A 45 2.31 11.56 17.99
N LYS A 46 2.29 11.31 19.30
CA LYS A 46 2.99 10.16 19.90
C LYS A 46 2.48 8.82 19.36
N PHE A 47 1.17 8.70 19.13
CA PHE A 47 0.57 7.52 18.49
C PHE A 47 1.18 7.27 17.12
N LYS A 48 1.24 8.30 16.26
CA LYS A 48 1.80 8.18 14.90
C LYS A 48 3.26 7.73 14.94
N GLU A 49 4.09 8.37 15.76
CA GLU A 49 5.51 8.04 15.89
C GLU A 49 5.73 6.59 16.35
N ALA A 50 4.98 6.16 17.37
CA ALA A 50 5.10 4.81 17.90
C ALA A 50 4.55 3.76 16.94
N PHE A 51 3.45 4.06 16.24
CA PHE A 51 2.88 3.19 15.24
C PHE A 51 3.84 2.97 14.07
N ASP A 52 4.42 4.05 13.53
CA ASP A 52 5.43 3.97 12.48
C ASP A 52 6.66 3.17 12.94
N LYS A 53 7.11 3.37 14.18
CA LYS A 53 8.23 2.62 14.77
C LYS A 53 7.91 1.12 14.90
N ALA A 54 6.70 0.77 15.33
CA ALA A 54 6.26 -0.62 15.44
C ALA A 54 6.26 -1.32 14.07
N LEU A 55 5.72 -0.66 13.05
CA LEU A 55 5.72 -1.17 11.67
C LEU A 55 7.14 -1.35 11.13
N ASN A 56 8.02 -0.36 11.34
CA ASN A 56 9.42 -0.46 10.94
C ASN A 56 10.21 -1.51 11.74
N GLY A 57 9.73 -1.88 12.93
CA GLY A 57 10.25 -2.97 13.75
C GLY A 57 9.81 -4.36 13.29
N GLY A 58 8.98 -4.46 12.24
CA GLY A 58 8.50 -5.73 11.70
C GLY A 58 7.28 -6.31 12.42
N GLU A 59 6.61 -5.52 13.27
CA GLU A 59 5.35 -5.96 13.87
C GLU A 59 4.25 -6.07 12.80
N ALA A 60 3.37 -7.07 12.94
CA ALA A 60 2.22 -7.22 12.06
C ALA A 60 1.32 -5.98 12.16
N PHE A 61 0.84 -5.48 11.01
CA PHE A 61 0.11 -4.21 10.94
C PHE A 61 -1.08 -4.17 11.91
N SER A 62 -1.90 -5.22 11.93
CA SER A 62 -3.08 -5.29 12.80
C SER A 62 -2.74 -5.36 14.28
N SER A 63 -1.64 -6.03 14.65
CA SER A 63 -1.13 -6.05 16.02
C SER A 63 -0.65 -4.67 16.44
N ALA A 64 0.20 -4.03 15.63
CA ALA A 64 0.73 -2.70 15.89
C ALA A 64 -0.38 -1.64 16.01
N ALA A 65 -1.40 -1.72 15.14
CA ALA A 65 -2.53 -0.80 15.15
C ALA A 65 -3.37 -0.97 16.43
N SER A 66 -3.67 -2.21 16.80
CA SER A 66 -4.50 -2.51 17.97
C SER A 66 -3.78 -2.15 19.28
N SER A 67 -2.52 -2.58 19.43
CA SER A 67 -1.71 -2.32 20.61
C SER A 67 -1.47 -0.83 20.82
N SER A 68 -1.02 -0.12 19.78
CA SER A 68 -0.80 1.32 19.82
C SER A 68 -2.09 2.07 20.14
N THR A 69 -3.21 1.70 19.51
CA THR A 69 -4.48 2.38 19.77
C THR A 69 -4.91 2.20 21.23
N GLN A 70 -4.79 0.99 21.79
CA GLN A 70 -5.15 0.75 23.19
C GLN A 70 -4.26 1.57 24.14
N THR A 71 -2.94 1.57 23.93
CA THR A 71 -1.99 2.32 24.75
C THR A 71 -2.27 3.82 24.72
N TYR A 72 -2.47 4.40 23.54
CA TYR A 72 -2.63 5.85 23.42
C TYR A 72 -4.03 6.34 23.78
N MET A 73 -5.07 5.51 23.65
CA MET A 73 -6.38 5.82 24.23
C MET A 73 -6.31 5.83 25.76
N ALA A 74 -5.62 4.87 26.38
CA ALA A 74 -5.43 4.87 27.83
C ALA A 74 -4.62 6.08 28.32
N LEU A 75 -3.56 6.45 27.60
CA LEU A 75 -2.75 7.64 27.91
C LEU A 75 -3.55 8.94 27.79
N PHE A 76 -4.47 9.02 26.83
CA PHE A 76 -5.42 10.12 26.74
C PHE A 76 -6.37 10.15 27.94
N ASP A 77 -6.96 9.00 28.29
CA ASP A 77 -7.91 8.89 29.40
C ASP A 77 -7.24 9.27 30.74
N GLU A 78 -5.99 8.88 30.96
CA GLU A 78 -5.17 9.30 32.11
C GLU A 78 -4.89 10.81 32.11
N GLY A 79 -4.41 11.36 30.99
CA GLY A 79 -4.16 12.80 30.88
C GLY A 79 -5.41 13.66 31.06
N CYS A 80 -6.58 13.14 30.66
CA CYS A 80 -7.86 13.78 30.95
C CYS A 80 -8.22 13.71 32.44
N ALA A 81 -8.01 12.58 33.10
CA ALA A 81 -8.30 12.42 34.52
C ALA A 81 -7.50 13.41 35.38
N ASP A 82 -6.23 13.65 35.03
CA ASP A 82 -5.37 14.64 35.70
C ASP A 82 -5.84 16.10 35.51
N ALA A 83 -6.57 16.37 34.44
CA ALA A 83 -7.08 17.71 34.10
C ALA A 83 -8.46 18.02 34.70
N VAL A 84 -9.20 17.01 35.16
CA VAL A 84 -10.58 17.19 35.66
C VAL A 84 -10.59 17.76 37.08
N ILE A 85 -11.38 18.81 37.29
CA ILE A 85 -11.60 19.42 38.61
C ILE A 85 -12.71 18.63 39.32
N LYS A 86 -12.47 18.17 40.56
CA LYS A 86 -13.41 17.36 41.37
C LYS A 86 -14.82 17.96 41.54
N GLN A 87 -14.95 19.27 41.38
CA GLN A 87 -16.20 20.02 41.60
C GLN A 87 -17.18 19.89 40.43
N VAL A 88 -16.73 19.43 39.25
CA VAL A 88 -17.56 19.34 38.05
C VAL A 88 -17.20 18.10 37.23
N GLU A 89 -18.23 17.33 36.85
CA GLU A 89 -18.11 16.27 35.86
C GLU A 89 -18.04 16.89 34.45
N TRP A 90 -16.83 17.25 34.02
CA TRP A 90 -16.60 17.73 32.67
C TRP A 90 -16.64 16.56 31.67
N ASP A 91 -17.50 16.67 30.66
CA ASP A 91 -17.61 15.66 29.61
C ASP A 91 -16.40 15.70 28.65
N THR A 92 -15.56 14.67 28.72
CA THR A 92 -14.40 14.47 27.81
C THR A 92 -14.71 13.55 26.63
N SER A 93 -15.89 12.93 26.59
CA SER A 93 -16.26 11.88 25.61
C SER A 93 -16.11 12.36 24.17
N LYS A 94 -16.56 13.59 23.87
CA LYS A 94 -16.48 14.16 22.52
C LYS A 94 -15.05 14.31 22.02
N VAL A 95 -14.12 14.68 22.90
CA VAL A 95 -12.70 14.84 22.56
C VAL A 95 -12.04 13.48 22.39
N ARG A 96 -12.42 12.52 23.24
CA ARG A 96 -12.01 11.11 23.16
C ARG A 96 -12.45 10.46 21.86
N ASP A 97 -13.72 10.60 21.48
CA ASP A 97 -14.27 10.07 20.24
C ASP A 97 -13.61 10.72 19.01
N LYS A 98 -13.25 11.99 19.12
CA LYS A 98 -12.49 12.68 18.08
C LYS A 98 -11.08 12.11 17.96
N LEU A 99 -10.38 11.85 19.06
CA LEU A 99 -9.08 11.19 19.04
C LEU A 99 -9.18 9.82 18.37
N ARG A 100 -10.16 9.01 18.77
CA ARG A 100 -10.38 7.68 18.21
C ARG A 100 -10.57 7.73 16.70
N ARG A 101 -11.43 8.62 16.21
CA ARG A 101 -11.65 8.82 14.77
C ARG A 101 -10.39 9.27 14.03
N ASP A 102 -9.61 10.18 14.61
CA ASP A 102 -8.36 10.65 13.99
C ASP A 102 -7.30 9.52 13.93
N ILE A 103 -7.23 8.67 14.96
CA ILE A 103 -6.40 7.46 14.99
C ILE A 103 -6.84 6.47 13.91
N ASP A 104 -8.14 6.13 13.85
CA ASP A 104 -8.67 5.17 12.88
C ASP A 104 -8.48 5.67 11.43
N ALA A 105 -8.63 6.98 11.20
CA ALA A 105 -8.35 7.60 9.91
C ALA A 105 -6.86 7.51 9.54
N HIS A 106 -5.96 7.74 10.48
CA HIS A 106 -4.52 7.58 10.25
C HIS A 106 -4.15 6.13 9.95
N ILE A 107 -4.66 5.17 10.73
CA ILE A 107 -4.45 3.73 10.48
C ILE A 107 -4.91 3.35 9.08
N THR A 108 -6.09 3.82 8.67
CA THR A 108 -6.62 3.56 7.32
C THR A 108 -5.71 4.13 6.25
N SER A 109 -5.23 5.37 6.43
CA SER A 109 -4.31 6.01 5.49
C SER A 109 -2.99 5.24 5.35
N VAL A 110 -2.39 4.83 6.47
CA VAL A 110 -1.14 4.05 6.47
C VAL A 110 -1.37 2.67 5.86
N ARG A 111 -2.50 2.00 6.17
CA ARG A 111 -2.88 0.72 5.56
C ARG A 111 -2.92 0.83 4.03
N THR A 112 -3.64 1.83 3.50
CA THR A 112 -3.73 2.06 2.05
C THR A 112 -2.36 2.30 1.41
N ALA A 113 -1.50 3.12 2.05
CA ALA A 113 -0.16 3.40 1.55
C ALA A 113 0.71 2.12 1.51
N LYS A 114 0.68 1.33 2.59
CA LYS A 114 1.46 0.09 2.70
C LYS A 114 0.97 -0.98 1.74
N LEU A 115 -0.33 -1.13 1.55
CA LEU A 115 -0.88 -2.04 0.55
C LEU A 115 -0.42 -1.64 -0.86
N SER A 116 -0.48 -0.35 -1.20
CA SER A 116 0.02 0.15 -2.49
C SER A 116 1.51 -0.13 -2.69
N GLU A 117 2.33 0.04 -1.66
CA GLU A 117 3.76 -0.27 -1.67
C GLU A 117 4.02 -1.76 -1.93
N VAL A 118 3.32 -2.64 -1.22
CA VAL A 118 3.45 -4.10 -1.38
C VAL A 118 2.98 -4.52 -2.77
N THR A 119 1.84 -4.02 -3.26
CA THR A 119 1.36 -4.30 -4.62
C THR A 119 2.40 -3.93 -5.68
N LYS A 120 2.93 -2.70 -5.63
CA LYS A 120 3.97 -2.24 -6.56
C LYS A 120 5.22 -3.08 -6.51
N THR A 121 5.60 -3.55 -5.32
CA THR A 121 6.76 -4.44 -5.14
C THR A 121 6.57 -5.76 -5.89
N TYR A 122 5.40 -6.37 -5.79
CA TYR A 122 5.11 -7.64 -6.48
C TYR A 122 4.87 -7.46 -7.98
N GLU A 123 4.24 -6.36 -8.41
CA GLU A 123 4.16 -5.96 -9.81
C GLU A 123 5.56 -5.77 -10.42
N GLY A 124 6.45 -5.08 -9.72
CA GLY A 124 7.85 -4.90 -10.13
C GLY A 124 8.57 -6.25 -10.31
N LYS A 125 8.46 -7.15 -9.33
CA LYS A 125 9.04 -8.51 -9.40
C LYS A 125 8.51 -9.30 -10.61
N LEU A 126 7.21 -9.25 -10.86
CA LEU A 126 6.60 -9.91 -12.02
C LEU A 126 7.11 -9.31 -13.33
N ASN A 127 7.21 -7.99 -13.41
CA ASN A 127 7.74 -7.31 -14.59
C ASN A 127 9.19 -7.72 -14.87
N GLU A 128 10.05 -7.75 -13.84
CA GLU A 128 11.44 -8.22 -13.96
C GLU A 128 11.52 -9.69 -14.40
N ALA A 129 10.69 -10.56 -13.81
CA ALA A 129 10.71 -12.00 -14.09
C ALA A 129 10.11 -12.38 -15.46
N LEU A 130 9.15 -11.60 -15.98
CA LEU A 130 8.43 -11.92 -17.20
C LEU A 130 8.92 -11.14 -18.42
N SER A 131 9.19 -9.83 -18.29
CA SER A 131 9.40 -8.93 -19.43
C SER A 131 10.56 -9.38 -20.33
N GLY A 132 11.75 -9.59 -19.77
CA GLY A 132 12.94 -10.02 -20.52
C GLY A 132 12.83 -11.44 -21.09
N PRO A 133 12.47 -12.46 -20.28
CA PRO A 133 12.34 -13.82 -20.80
C PRO A 133 11.24 -13.99 -21.85
N VAL A 134 10.11 -13.29 -21.72
CA VAL A 134 9.05 -13.31 -22.75
C VAL A 134 9.55 -12.69 -24.04
N GLU A 135 10.25 -11.56 -23.98
CA GLU A 135 10.86 -10.92 -25.15
C GLU A 135 11.86 -11.87 -25.86
N ALA A 136 12.73 -12.52 -25.10
CA ALA A 136 13.69 -13.49 -25.66
C ALA A 136 13.01 -14.69 -26.34
N LEU A 137 11.94 -15.22 -25.73
CA LEU A 137 11.17 -16.32 -26.31
C LEU A 137 10.44 -15.90 -27.59
N LEU A 138 9.89 -14.69 -27.62
CA LEU A 138 9.23 -14.13 -28.80
C LEU A 138 10.22 -13.85 -29.94
N ASP A 139 11.47 -13.50 -29.63
CA ASP A 139 12.53 -13.31 -30.62
C ASP A 139 12.93 -14.63 -31.30
N GLU A 140 13.02 -15.73 -30.55
CA GLU A 140 13.38 -17.04 -31.11
C GLU A 140 12.32 -17.57 -32.10
N ALA A 141 11.05 -17.24 -31.85
CA ALA A 141 9.89 -17.50 -32.72
C ALA A 141 9.79 -18.96 -33.22
N ASN A 142 10.07 -19.93 -32.33
CA ASN A 142 9.96 -21.35 -32.62
C ASN A 142 8.57 -21.93 -32.28
N SER A 143 8.30 -23.18 -32.67
CA SER A 143 7.02 -23.85 -32.38
C SER A 143 6.75 -24.06 -30.87
N GLY A 144 7.78 -23.98 -30.02
CA GLY A 144 7.70 -24.12 -28.57
C GLY A 144 7.51 -22.81 -27.81
N THR A 145 7.48 -21.67 -28.49
CA THR A 145 7.48 -20.33 -27.87
C THR A 145 6.27 -20.12 -26.96
N TRP A 146 5.05 -20.32 -27.46
CA TRP A 146 3.84 -20.13 -26.67
C TRP A 146 3.67 -21.11 -25.50
N PRO A 147 3.96 -22.41 -25.64
CA PRO A 147 4.05 -23.32 -24.50
C PRO A 147 5.05 -22.86 -23.43
N ALA A 148 6.24 -22.40 -23.84
CA ALA A 148 7.25 -21.90 -22.90
C ALA A 148 6.78 -20.64 -22.16
N ILE A 149 6.18 -19.68 -22.87
CA ILE A 149 5.60 -18.46 -22.27
C ILE A 149 4.48 -18.82 -21.28
N ARG A 150 3.58 -19.75 -21.61
CA ARG A 150 2.52 -20.18 -20.68
C ARG A 150 3.08 -20.79 -19.41
N LYS A 151 4.08 -21.66 -19.54
CA LYS A 151 4.75 -22.30 -18.39
C LYS A 151 5.45 -21.28 -17.51
N LEU A 152 6.15 -20.31 -18.12
CA LEU A 152 6.79 -19.22 -17.41
C LEU A 152 5.77 -18.33 -16.68
N LEU A 153 4.74 -17.86 -17.38
CA LEU A 153 3.68 -17.03 -16.81
C LEU A 153 3.03 -17.72 -15.61
N GLN A 154 2.67 -19.00 -15.76
CA GLN A 154 2.06 -19.76 -14.67
C GLN A 154 2.98 -19.82 -13.45
N ARG A 155 4.24 -20.24 -13.63
CA ARG A 155 5.21 -20.40 -12.54
C ARG A 155 5.44 -19.08 -11.78
N GLU A 156 5.76 -18.01 -12.51
CA GLU A 156 6.11 -16.74 -11.88
C GLU A 156 4.87 -16.08 -11.25
N THR A 157 3.69 -16.26 -11.84
CA THR A 157 2.43 -15.78 -11.24
C THR A 157 2.10 -16.52 -9.94
N GLU A 158 2.22 -17.85 -9.91
CA GLU A 158 1.98 -18.65 -8.69
C GLU A 158 2.94 -18.28 -7.55
N LEU A 159 4.23 -18.07 -7.88
CA LEU A 159 5.22 -17.59 -6.91
C LEU A 159 4.91 -16.17 -6.41
N ALA A 160 4.54 -15.25 -7.30
CA ALA A 160 4.18 -13.89 -6.90
C ALA A 160 2.88 -13.85 -6.07
N VAL A 161 1.86 -14.61 -6.46
CA VAL A 161 0.57 -14.69 -5.75
C VAL A 161 0.73 -15.30 -4.36
N SER A 162 1.52 -16.36 -4.22
CA SER A 162 1.77 -16.97 -2.90
C SER A 162 2.54 -16.02 -1.98
N GLY A 163 3.59 -15.36 -2.48
CA GLY A 163 4.33 -14.35 -1.72
C GLY A 163 3.45 -13.15 -1.35
N PHE A 164 2.65 -12.66 -2.29
CA PHE A 164 1.77 -11.52 -2.08
C PHE A 164 0.67 -11.85 -1.05
N SER A 165 0.03 -13.02 -1.16
CA SER A 165 -0.95 -13.50 -0.17
C SER A 165 -0.34 -13.59 1.24
N SER A 166 0.89 -14.10 1.35
CA SER A 166 1.61 -14.12 2.63
C SER A 166 1.86 -12.71 3.18
N ALA A 167 2.22 -11.76 2.33
CA ALA A 167 2.45 -10.37 2.74
C ALA A 167 1.15 -9.66 3.15
N LEU A 168 0.02 -10.00 2.52
CA LEU A 168 -1.30 -9.44 2.85
C LEU A 168 -1.86 -9.95 4.17
N SER A 169 -1.43 -11.13 4.66
CA SER A 169 -1.98 -11.75 5.88
C SER A 169 -1.86 -10.88 7.14
N GLY A 170 -0.87 -9.97 7.18
CA GLY A 170 -0.65 -9.07 8.32
C GLY A 170 -1.59 -7.86 8.41
N PHE A 171 -2.44 -7.61 7.40
CA PHE A 171 -3.24 -6.38 7.29
C PHE A 171 -4.70 -6.51 7.77
N ASP A 172 -5.14 -7.73 8.12
CA ASP A 172 -6.51 -8.05 8.56
C ASP A 172 -7.57 -7.44 7.64
N MET A 173 -7.51 -7.85 6.37
CA MET A 173 -8.45 -7.43 5.34
C MET A 173 -9.53 -8.48 5.13
N ASP A 174 -10.68 -8.06 4.65
CA ASP A 174 -11.72 -8.98 4.21
C ASP A 174 -11.24 -9.84 3.02
N GLU A 175 -11.72 -11.07 2.96
CA GLU A 175 -11.31 -12.03 1.94
C GLU A 175 -11.67 -11.56 0.53
N GLU A 176 -12.78 -10.82 0.35
CA GLU A 176 -13.20 -10.31 -0.96
C GLU A 176 -12.17 -9.28 -1.51
N THR A 177 -11.74 -8.33 -0.69
CA THR A 177 -10.72 -7.33 -1.06
C THR A 177 -9.38 -8.01 -1.33
N LYS A 178 -9.01 -9.01 -0.52
CA LYS A 178 -7.78 -9.79 -0.73
C LYS A 178 -7.82 -10.56 -2.05
N GLU A 179 -8.91 -11.25 -2.36
CA GLU A 179 -9.10 -11.97 -3.63
C GLU A 179 -9.06 -11.01 -4.84
N LYS A 180 -9.67 -9.82 -4.72
CA LYS A 180 -9.58 -8.79 -5.76
C LYS A 180 -8.15 -8.34 -6.01
N MET A 181 -7.35 -8.13 -4.97
CA MET A 181 -5.94 -7.77 -5.12
C MET A 181 -5.11 -8.89 -5.76
N LEU A 182 -5.34 -10.15 -5.36
CA LEU A 182 -4.66 -11.31 -5.95
C LEU A 182 -5.01 -11.45 -7.43
N THR A 183 -6.29 -11.30 -7.78
CA THR A 183 -6.76 -11.34 -9.18
C THR A 183 -6.15 -10.20 -10.01
N SER A 184 -6.09 -8.98 -9.47
CA SER A 184 -5.44 -7.85 -10.11
C SER A 184 -3.96 -8.13 -10.41
N LEU A 185 -3.25 -8.80 -9.51
CA LEU A 185 -1.85 -9.18 -9.72
C LEU A 185 -1.71 -10.23 -10.83
N MET A 186 -2.64 -11.19 -10.92
CA MET A 186 -2.67 -12.19 -12.00
C MET A 186 -2.97 -11.55 -13.36
N ASP A 187 -3.90 -10.59 -13.40
CA ASP A 187 -4.23 -9.85 -14.62
C ASP A 187 -3.08 -8.94 -15.04
N PHE A 188 -2.36 -8.33 -14.09
CA PHE A 188 -1.13 -7.59 -14.36
C PHE A 188 -0.06 -8.47 -15.02
N ALA A 189 0.17 -9.69 -14.50
CA ALA A 189 1.08 -10.65 -15.11
C ALA A 189 0.71 -11.00 -16.57
N ARG A 190 -0.59 -11.22 -16.82
CA ARG A 190 -1.11 -11.44 -18.18
C ARG A 190 -0.88 -10.21 -19.07
N GLY A 191 -1.12 -9.03 -18.53
CA GLY A 191 -0.91 -7.75 -19.22
C GLY A 191 0.55 -7.53 -19.66
N ILE A 192 1.53 -7.96 -18.87
CA ILE A 192 2.95 -7.92 -19.27
C ILE A 192 3.19 -8.77 -20.53
N VAL A 193 2.72 -10.01 -20.53
CA VAL A 193 2.88 -10.91 -21.68
C VAL A 193 2.18 -10.36 -22.91
N GLU A 194 0.97 -9.83 -22.76
CA GLU A 194 0.21 -9.21 -23.84
C GLU A 194 0.93 -7.98 -24.41
N ALA A 195 1.45 -7.11 -23.54
CA ALA A 195 2.21 -5.92 -23.94
C ALA A 195 3.46 -6.31 -24.75
N LYS A 196 4.22 -7.32 -24.29
CA LYS A 196 5.40 -7.82 -24.99
C LYS A 196 5.06 -8.48 -26.32
N ALA A 197 4.01 -9.29 -26.36
CA ALA A 197 3.53 -9.87 -27.61
C ALA A 197 3.12 -8.79 -28.62
N ARG A 198 2.44 -7.73 -28.18
CA ARG A 198 2.04 -6.60 -29.03
C ARG A 198 3.25 -5.80 -29.52
N GLU A 199 4.24 -5.56 -28.66
CA GLU A 199 5.49 -4.90 -29.01
C GLU A 199 6.22 -5.67 -30.13
N GLU A 200 6.41 -6.98 -29.97
CA GLU A 200 7.09 -7.81 -30.97
C GLU A 200 6.27 -7.97 -32.25
N ALA A 201 4.94 -8.06 -32.17
CA ALA A 201 4.09 -8.04 -33.35
C ALA A 201 4.25 -6.73 -34.15
N GLY A 202 4.45 -5.60 -33.47
CA GLY A 202 4.77 -4.33 -34.12
C GLY A 202 6.12 -4.32 -34.85
N ARG A 203 7.06 -5.18 -34.42
CA ARG A 203 8.39 -5.33 -35.04
C ARG A 203 8.45 -6.38 -36.15
N VAL A 204 7.32 -7.01 -36.50
CA VAL A 204 7.30 -8.19 -37.39
C VAL A 204 7.99 -7.99 -38.73
N LEU A 205 7.81 -6.83 -39.39
CA LEU A 205 8.44 -6.57 -40.69
C LEU A 205 9.96 -6.50 -40.62
N ILE A 206 10.50 -5.92 -39.53
CA ILE A 206 11.95 -5.85 -39.29
C ILE A 206 12.47 -7.26 -39.04
N ARG A 207 11.81 -8.03 -38.16
CA ARG A 207 12.16 -9.43 -37.87
C ARG A 207 12.14 -10.31 -39.12
N MET A 208 11.11 -10.18 -39.97
CA MET A 208 11.03 -10.90 -41.24
C MET A 208 12.18 -10.54 -42.18
N LYS A 209 12.54 -9.25 -42.26
CA LYS A 209 13.66 -8.78 -43.08
C LYS A 209 15.00 -9.30 -42.56
N ASP A 210 15.22 -9.26 -41.25
CA ASP A 210 16.46 -9.71 -40.62
C ASP A 210 16.61 -11.23 -40.74
N ARG A 211 15.52 -11.99 -40.57
CA ARG A 211 15.49 -13.44 -40.77
C ARG A 211 15.80 -13.81 -42.22
N PHE A 212 15.15 -13.13 -43.18
CA PHE A 212 15.43 -13.31 -44.60
C PHE A 212 16.89 -13.00 -44.93
N ALA A 213 17.40 -11.84 -44.47
CA ALA A 213 18.78 -11.43 -44.72
C ALA A 213 19.78 -12.45 -44.15
N THR A 214 19.55 -12.91 -42.92
CA THR A 214 20.39 -13.90 -42.25
C THR A 214 20.44 -15.23 -43.00
N LEU A 215 19.30 -15.75 -43.44
CA LEU A 215 19.23 -17.03 -44.17
C LEU A 215 19.73 -16.90 -45.62
N PHE A 216 19.49 -15.76 -46.26
CA PHE A 216 19.94 -15.50 -47.62
C PHE A 216 21.47 -15.32 -47.69
N SER A 217 22.05 -14.62 -46.70
CA SER A 217 23.48 -14.29 -46.68
C SER A 217 24.36 -15.35 -46.03
N ARG A 218 23.80 -16.43 -45.48
CA ARG A 218 24.57 -17.51 -44.83
C ARG A 218 24.51 -18.80 -45.63
N ASP A 219 25.57 -19.59 -45.54
CA ASP A 219 25.65 -20.95 -46.05
C ASP A 219 25.05 -21.97 -45.03
N PRO A 220 24.99 -23.27 -45.35
CA PRO A 220 24.47 -24.29 -44.44
C PRO A 220 25.23 -24.40 -43.12
N ASP A 221 26.50 -24.01 -43.09
CA ASP A 221 27.36 -24.00 -41.89
C ASP A 221 27.22 -22.71 -41.08
N SER A 222 26.21 -21.88 -41.41
CA SER A 222 25.94 -20.57 -40.80
C SER A 222 27.05 -19.52 -41.00
N MET A 223 27.98 -19.76 -41.91
CA MET A 223 29.04 -18.83 -42.29
C MET A 223 28.55 -17.85 -43.38
N PRO A 224 29.13 -16.64 -43.48
CA PRO A 224 28.81 -15.71 -44.56
C PRO A 224 29.02 -16.37 -45.93
N ARG A 225 27.96 -16.40 -46.74
CA ARG A 225 27.94 -17.04 -48.04
C ARG A 225 28.85 -16.28 -49.02
N VAL A 226 29.76 -17.03 -49.65
CA VAL A 226 30.61 -16.52 -50.74
C VAL A 226 29.89 -16.75 -52.06
N TRP A 227 29.75 -15.69 -52.87
CA TRP A 227 29.08 -15.76 -54.17
C TRP A 227 30.08 -16.03 -55.28
N THR A 228 30.07 -17.26 -55.81
CA THR A 228 30.99 -17.70 -56.87
C THR A 228 30.36 -17.74 -58.26
N GLY A 229 29.04 -17.48 -58.35
CA GLY A 229 28.26 -17.47 -59.60
C GLY A 229 27.67 -18.83 -59.98
N LYS A 230 27.90 -19.86 -59.15
CA LYS A 230 27.36 -21.23 -59.33
C LYS A 230 26.13 -21.50 -58.49
N GLU A 231 25.80 -20.59 -57.58
CA GLU A 231 24.71 -20.74 -56.63
C GLU A 231 23.34 -20.52 -57.30
N ASP A 232 22.36 -21.36 -56.97
CA ASP A 232 20.98 -21.14 -57.39
C ASP A 232 20.33 -20.06 -56.50
N ILE A 233 20.50 -18.81 -56.90
CA ILE A 233 19.93 -17.64 -56.21
C ILE A 233 18.41 -17.77 -56.07
N ARG A 234 17.72 -18.37 -57.05
CA ARG A 234 16.25 -18.51 -57.02
C ARG A 234 15.85 -19.50 -55.94
N ALA A 235 16.52 -20.65 -55.84
CA ALA A 235 16.29 -21.62 -54.78
C ALA A 235 16.60 -21.02 -53.40
N ILE A 236 17.73 -20.34 -53.24
CA ILE A 236 18.13 -19.70 -51.96
C ILE A 236 17.10 -18.66 -51.53
N THR A 237 16.67 -17.80 -52.45
CA THR A 237 15.63 -16.79 -52.18
C THR A 237 14.31 -17.44 -51.76
N LYS A 238 13.92 -18.53 -52.43
CA LYS A 238 12.67 -19.25 -52.11
C LYS A 238 12.72 -19.84 -50.71
N THR A 239 13.83 -20.49 -50.35
CA THR A 239 14.04 -21.06 -49.00
C THR A 239 14.04 -19.98 -47.93
N ALA A 240 14.77 -18.88 -48.14
CA ALA A 240 14.84 -17.78 -47.18
C ALA A 240 13.50 -17.05 -47.00
N ARG A 241 12.61 -17.07 -48.02
CA ARG A 241 11.25 -16.51 -47.92
C ARG A 241 10.25 -17.42 -47.21
N SER A 242 10.46 -18.74 -47.24
CA SER A 242 9.53 -19.72 -46.65
C SER A 242 9.83 -20.04 -45.18
N ALA A 243 10.99 -19.58 -44.68
CA ALA A 243 11.48 -19.79 -43.33
C ALA A 243 11.20 -18.58 -42.43
#